data_AF-A0A840P1G6-F1
#
_entry.id   AF-A0A840P1G6-F1
#
_cell.length_a   1.000
_cell.length_b   1.000
_cell.length_c   1.000
_cell.angle_alpha   90.00
_cell.angle_beta   90.00
_cell.angle_gamma   90.00
#
_symmetry.space_group_name_H-M   'P 1'
#
loop_
_entity.id
_entity.type
_entity.pdbx_description
1 polymer ?
#
loop_
_entity_poly.entity_id
_entity_poly.type
_entity_poly.pdbx_seq_one_letter_code
_entity_poly.pdbx_strand_id
1 'polypeptide(L)'
;MLARGGALGAVGAFATVALAGCGGPDDADDAPAEPRRPDPETELLRSLVAGKAETVALYSAAIAAGETPGEELRPYLERHQAHLTELKRRLPPGVAAPTGAATPTTATPAPSASPHPSGSPSATPSGQAVSLSRLRQVERESAAARAEQLQSASPALAQLLASIGACEAAHAVALARLS
;
A
#
# COMPACT_ATOMS: atom_id res chain seq x y z
N MET A 1 -37.97 -52.17 12.29
CA MET A 1 -37.43 -53.18 11.34
C MET A 1 -36.12 -52.62 10.81
N LEU A 2 -34.97 -52.97 11.40
CA LEU A 2 -33.97 -53.98 10.91
C LEU A 2 -33.64 -53.79 9.41
N ALA A 3 -32.40 -53.66 8.94
CA ALA A 3 -31.10 -54.23 9.34
C ALA A 3 -29.96 -53.22 9.00
N ARG A 4 -28.77 -53.11 9.62
CA ARG A 4 -27.71 -54.04 10.06
C ARG A 4 -26.97 -54.78 8.93
N GLY A 5 -25.75 -54.33 8.64
CA GLY A 5 -24.67 -55.02 7.92
C GLY A 5 -23.54 -54.03 7.64
N GLY A 6 -22.27 -54.16 8.04
CA GLY A 6 -21.52 -55.27 8.61
C GLY A 6 -20.55 -55.86 7.57
N ALA A 7 -19.30 -55.41 7.53
CA ALA A 7 -18.17 -56.18 6.99
C ALA A 7 -16.82 -55.69 7.56
N LEU A 8 -16.09 -56.67 8.10
CA LEU A 8 -14.75 -56.62 8.72
C LEU A 8 -13.65 -56.91 7.68
N GLY A 9 -12.41 -56.52 8.01
CA GLY A 9 -11.15 -57.11 7.51
C GLY A 9 -10.38 -56.18 6.55
N ALA A 10 -9.06 -55.98 6.65
CA ALA A 10 -8.03 -56.93 7.04
C ALA A 10 -6.83 -56.28 7.74
N VAL A 11 -6.16 -57.11 8.55
CA VAL A 11 -4.91 -56.90 9.27
C VAL A 11 -3.74 -56.94 8.29
N GLY A 12 -2.79 -56.01 8.44
CA GLY A 12 -1.48 -56.06 7.79
C GLY A 12 -0.41 -55.52 8.73
N ALA A 13 0.24 -56.42 9.45
CA ALA A 13 1.40 -56.12 10.29
C ALA A 13 2.67 -56.03 9.42
N PHE A 14 3.45 -54.97 9.58
CA PHE A 14 4.88 -54.98 9.29
C PHE A 14 5.66 -54.36 10.44
N ALA A 15 6.70 -55.10 10.82
CA ALA A 15 7.51 -54.91 12.01
C ALA A 15 8.55 -53.78 11.87
N THR A 16 8.93 -53.30 13.05
CA THR A 16 9.96 -52.31 13.43
C THR A 16 11.37 -52.55 12.88
N VAL A 17 12.11 -51.46 12.60
CA VAL A 17 13.56 -51.16 12.82
C VAL A 17 13.79 -49.75 12.21
N ALA A 18 14.49 -48.73 12.75
CA ALA A 18 15.54 -48.63 13.76
C ALA A 18 15.40 -47.36 14.63
N LEU A 19 15.76 -47.48 15.91
CA LEU A 19 16.18 -46.39 16.78
C LEU A 19 17.70 -46.17 16.60
N ALA A 20 18.10 -45.04 16.05
CA ALA A 20 19.43 -44.45 16.24
C ALA A 20 19.42 -42.98 15.79
N GLY A 21 19.37 -42.07 16.75
CA GLY A 21 19.56 -40.64 16.55
C GLY A 21 19.89 -40.03 17.90
N CYS A 22 21.14 -40.20 18.34
CA CYS A 22 21.67 -39.58 19.54
C CYS A 22 21.47 -38.07 19.48
N GLY A 23 20.80 -37.53 20.49
CA GLY A 23 20.83 -36.10 20.76
C GLY A 23 22.19 -35.67 21.29
N GLY A 24 22.56 -34.45 20.93
CA GLY A 24 23.54 -33.62 21.62
C GLY A 24 24.41 -32.81 20.66
N PRO A 25 24.84 -31.60 21.02
CA PRO A 25 24.18 -30.52 21.75
C PRO A 25 23.83 -29.33 20.82
N ASP A 26 23.14 -28.33 21.37
CA ASP A 26 22.90 -26.96 20.88
C ASP A 26 24.06 -26.31 20.07
N ASP A 27 24.23 -26.70 18.81
CA ASP A 27 25.09 -25.98 17.85
C ASP A 27 24.43 -25.95 16.46
N ALA A 28 23.11 -25.86 16.42
CA ALA A 28 22.36 -25.58 15.19
C ALA A 28 22.01 -24.09 15.14
N ASP A 29 22.84 -23.37 14.38
CA ASP A 29 22.48 -22.13 13.70
C ASP A 29 22.11 -20.93 14.59
N ASP A 30 23.14 -20.23 15.09
CA ASP A 30 23.11 -18.75 15.12
C ASP A 30 23.25 -18.22 13.68
N ALA A 31 22.49 -18.76 12.74
CA ALA A 31 22.29 -18.08 11.48
C ALA A 31 21.39 -16.89 11.80
N PRO A 32 21.77 -15.65 11.44
CA PRO A 32 20.88 -14.52 11.61
C PRO A 32 19.56 -14.87 10.91
N ALA A 33 18.49 -14.95 11.70
CA ALA A 33 17.17 -15.29 11.18
C ALA A 33 16.87 -14.34 10.02
N GLU A 34 16.73 -14.91 8.81
CA GLU A 34 16.36 -14.16 7.61
C GLU A 34 15.20 -13.22 7.97
N PRO A 35 15.31 -11.91 7.66
CA PRO A 35 14.29 -10.96 8.06
C PRO A 35 12.95 -11.42 7.50
N ARG A 36 12.02 -11.74 8.41
CA ARG A 36 10.71 -12.26 8.04
C ARG A 36 10.03 -11.24 7.14
N ARG A 37 9.71 -11.67 5.91
CA ARG A 37 8.97 -10.84 4.96
C ARG A 37 7.72 -10.27 5.67
N PRO A 38 7.44 -8.96 5.54
CA PRO A 38 6.26 -8.39 6.14
C PRO A 38 5.00 -9.10 5.64
N ASP A 39 4.05 -9.24 6.55
CA ASP A 39 2.73 -9.79 6.26
C ASP A 39 2.07 -9.05 5.07
N PRO A 40 1.43 -9.77 4.12
CA PRO A 40 0.84 -9.15 2.92
C PRO A 40 -0.20 -8.07 3.21
N GLU A 41 -1.03 -8.23 4.25
CA GLU A 41 -2.02 -7.22 4.63
C GLU A 41 -1.33 -5.98 5.22
N THR A 42 -0.24 -6.17 5.94
CA THR A 42 0.61 -5.07 6.44
C THR A 42 1.28 -4.29 5.31
N GLU A 43 1.74 -4.96 4.25
CA GLU A 43 2.27 -4.28 3.05
C GLU A 43 1.16 -3.53 2.30
N LEU A 44 -0.01 -4.15 2.13
CA LEU A 44 -1.18 -3.49 1.55
C LEU A 44 -1.54 -2.22 2.34
N LEU A 45 -1.62 -2.30 3.67
CA LEU A 45 -1.89 -1.14 4.54
C LEU A 45 -0.84 -0.04 4.40
N ARG A 46 0.46 -0.38 4.33
CA ARG A 46 1.52 0.61 4.10
C ARG A 46 1.37 1.29 2.75
N SER A 47 1.09 0.55 1.69
CA SER A 47 0.86 1.13 0.36
C SER A 47 -0.38 2.05 0.31
N LEU A 48 -1.46 1.66 1.00
CA LEU A 48 -2.68 2.46 1.12
C LEU A 48 -2.43 3.77 1.89
N VAL A 49 -1.67 3.71 2.98
CA VAL A 49 -1.26 4.90 3.75
C VAL A 49 -0.41 5.83 2.90
N ALA A 50 0.57 5.29 2.15
CA ALA A 50 1.40 6.09 1.25
C ALA A 50 0.56 6.80 0.18
N GLY A 51 -0.26 6.05 -0.56
CA GLY A 51 -1.09 6.61 -1.63
C GLY A 51 -2.10 7.64 -1.09
N LYS A 52 -2.71 7.38 0.07
CA LYS A 52 -3.66 8.35 0.67
C LYS A 52 -2.95 9.62 1.17
N ALA A 53 -1.73 9.50 1.69
CA ALA A 53 -0.92 10.65 2.08
C ALA A 53 -0.50 11.50 0.87
N GLU A 54 -0.18 10.87 -0.26
CA GLU A 54 0.08 11.57 -1.52
C GLU A 54 -1.15 12.35 -1.99
N THR A 55 -2.35 11.76 -1.94
CA THR A 55 -3.60 12.49 -2.26
C THR A 55 -3.80 13.69 -1.33
N VAL A 56 -3.56 13.55 -0.02
CA VAL A 56 -3.63 14.66 0.95
C VAL A 56 -2.66 15.78 0.56
N ALA A 57 -1.42 15.44 0.19
CA ALA A 57 -0.41 16.41 -0.22
C ALA A 57 -0.83 17.15 -1.50
N LEU A 58 -1.40 16.43 -2.47
CA LEU A 58 -1.87 17.01 -3.74
C LEU A 58 -3.00 18.03 -3.51
N TYR A 59 -3.99 17.70 -2.70
CA TYR A 59 -5.06 18.64 -2.34
C TYR A 59 -4.53 19.84 -1.55
N SER A 60 -3.59 19.61 -0.62
CA SER A 60 -2.96 20.69 0.16
C SER A 60 -2.20 21.66 -0.76
N ALA A 61 -1.48 21.14 -1.74
CA ALA A 61 -0.78 21.95 -2.75
C ALA A 61 -1.75 22.72 -3.66
N ALA A 62 -2.85 22.10 -4.08
CA ALA A 62 -3.89 22.77 -4.87
C ALA A 62 -4.53 23.95 -4.11
N ILE A 63 -4.80 23.77 -2.81
CA ILE A 63 -5.34 24.83 -1.95
C ILE A 63 -4.32 25.95 -1.75
N ALA A 64 -3.05 25.61 -1.52
CA ALA A 64 -1.98 26.58 -1.32
C ALA A 64 -1.68 27.44 -2.57
N ALA A 65 -1.99 26.93 -3.77
CA ALA A 65 -1.83 27.68 -5.02
C ALA A 65 -2.81 28.86 -5.16
N GLY A 66 -3.84 28.98 -4.31
CA GLY A 66 -4.55 30.23 -4.05
C GLY A 66 -5.54 30.71 -5.12
N GLU A 67 -5.84 29.91 -6.15
CA GLU A 67 -6.96 30.18 -7.05
C GLU A 67 -8.26 29.69 -6.40
N THR A 68 -9.35 30.45 -6.49
CA THR A 68 -10.71 30.00 -6.09
C THR A 68 -11.15 28.89 -7.03
N PRO A 69 -10.72 27.65 -6.76
CA PRO A 69 -11.47 26.60 -6.06
C PRO A 69 -10.93 26.20 -4.68
N GLY A 70 -9.82 26.78 -4.19
CA GLY A 70 -9.13 26.34 -2.98
C GLY A 70 -10.01 26.23 -1.73
N GLU A 71 -10.93 27.17 -1.51
CA GLU A 71 -11.86 27.09 -0.39
C GLU A 71 -12.83 25.91 -0.50
N GLU A 72 -13.28 25.59 -1.72
CA GLU A 72 -14.18 24.47 -2.02
C GLU A 72 -13.47 23.11 -1.94
N LEU A 73 -12.14 23.09 -2.05
CA LEU A 73 -11.33 21.87 -1.92
C LEU A 73 -11.11 21.43 -0.46
N ARG A 74 -11.33 22.31 0.53
CA ARG A 74 -11.08 22.00 1.96
C ARG A 74 -11.88 20.80 2.47
N PRO A 75 -13.19 20.66 2.23
CA PRO A 75 -13.96 19.50 2.70
C PRO A 75 -13.43 18.17 2.14
N TYR A 76 -12.92 18.18 0.90
CA TYR A 76 -12.29 17.00 0.30
C TYR A 76 -11.00 16.66 1.05
N LEU A 77 -10.11 17.65 1.26
CA LEU A 77 -8.87 17.47 2.00
C LEU A 77 -9.12 16.86 3.40
N GLU A 78 -10.07 17.41 4.15
CA GLU A 78 -10.47 16.92 5.47
C GLU A 78 -10.92 15.44 5.41
N ARG A 79 -11.72 15.09 4.40
CA ARG A 79 -12.16 13.70 4.19
C ARG A 79 -10.98 12.77 3.86
N HIS A 80 -10.01 13.20 3.06
CA HIS A 80 -8.80 12.41 2.80
C HIS A 80 -7.95 12.22 4.05
N GLN A 81 -7.81 13.26 4.89
CA GLN A 81 -7.09 13.19 6.16
C GLN A 81 -7.76 12.23 7.16
N ALA A 82 -9.10 12.24 7.22
CA ALA A 82 -9.85 11.30 8.05
C ALA A 82 -9.61 9.85 7.60
N HIS A 83 -9.67 9.57 6.31
CA HIS A 83 -9.35 8.25 5.76
C HIS A 83 -7.89 7.85 6.02
N LEU A 84 -6.94 8.78 5.88
CA LEU A 84 -5.53 8.52 6.18
C LEU A 84 -5.34 8.15 7.65
N THR A 85 -6.04 8.85 8.55
CA THR A 85 -6.01 8.58 10.00
C THR A 85 -6.56 7.20 10.31
N GLU A 86 -7.68 6.82 9.70
CA GLU A 86 -8.27 5.50 9.82
C GLU A 86 -7.32 4.39 9.34
N LEU A 87 -6.70 4.56 8.17
CA LEU A 87 -5.73 3.60 7.64
C LEU A 87 -4.51 3.46 8.56
N LYS A 88 -3.97 4.58 9.05
CA LYS A 88 -2.85 4.57 10.00
C LYS A 88 -3.18 3.85 11.30
N ARG A 89 -4.42 3.96 11.81
CA ARG A 89 -4.85 3.24 13.03
C ARG A 89 -4.84 1.72 12.87
N ARG A 90 -4.89 1.22 11.64
CA ARG A 90 -4.88 -0.22 11.35
C ARG A 90 -3.48 -0.79 11.12
N LEU A 91 -2.44 0.05 11.05
CA LEU A 91 -1.07 -0.44 10.99
C LEU A 91 -0.71 -1.18 12.29
N PRO A 92 -0.01 -2.33 12.20
CA PRO A 92 0.49 -3.01 13.39
C PRO A 92 1.42 -2.10 14.20
N PRO A 93 1.45 -2.24 15.53
CA PRO A 93 2.39 -1.50 16.38
C PRO A 93 3.83 -1.78 15.96
N GLY A 94 4.67 -0.73 15.96
CA GLY A 94 6.07 -0.82 15.53
C GLY A 94 6.29 -0.73 14.03
N VAL A 95 5.25 -0.75 13.21
CA VAL A 95 5.34 -0.47 11.77
C VAL A 95 5.17 1.03 11.56
N ALA A 96 6.25 1.71 11.18
CA ALA A 96 6.17 3.11 10.79
C ALA A 96 5.37 3.25 9.49
N ALA A 97 4.46 4.23 9.46
CA ALA A 97 3.92 4.70 8.20
C ALA A 97 5.08 5.19 7.32
N PRO A 98 5.08 4.94 6.01
CA PRO A 98 6.12 5.45 5.12
C PRO A 98 6.17 6.97 5.28
N THR A 99 7.31 7.47 5.74
CA THR A 99 7.61 8.91 5.78
C THR A 99 7.91 9.32 4.34
N GLY A 100 6.99 10.08 3.74
CA GLY A 100 7.15 10.62 2.41
C GLY A 100 8.34 11.60 2.35
N ALA A 101 9.50 11.07 1.98
CA ALA A 101 10.62 11.82 1.42
C ALA A 101 11.48 10.84 0.61
N ALA A 102 11.02 10.48 -0.58
CA ALA A 102 11.91 9.90 -1.57
C ALA A 102 12.91 10.99 -1.98
N THR A 103 14.07 11.01 -1.34
CA THR A 103 15.25 11.68 -1.87
C THR A 103 15.71 10.89 -3.09
N PRO A 104 15.92 11.51 -4.26
CA PRO A 104 16.57 10.80 -5.37
C PRO A 104 18.02 10.55 -4.96
N THR A 105 18.33 9.33 -4.51
CA THR A 105 19.71 8.87 -4.43
C THR A 105 20.25 8.84 -5.85
N THR A 106 21.07 9.83 -6.16
CA THR A 106 21.84 9.94 -7.39
C THR A 106 22.82 8.78 -7.45
N ALA A 107 22.50 7.76 -8.25
CA ALA A 107 23.47 6.76 -8.65
C ALA A 107 24.56 7.47 -9.48
N THR A 108 25.80 7.43 -8.97
CA THR A 108 26.99 7.92 -9.66
C THR A 108 27.38 6.98 -10.81
N PRO A 109 27.62 7.48 -12.04
CA PRO A 109 28.47 6.80 -12.99
C PRO A 109 29.89 7.40 -12.99
N ALA A 110 30.89 6.52 -13.03
CA ALA A 110 32.31 6.84 -13.16
C ALA A 110 32.64 7.46 -14.55
N PRO A 111 33.78 8.18 -14.71
CA PRO A 111 33.99 9.12 -15.80
C PRO A 111 34.64 8.51 -17.05
N SER A 112 34.23 8.98 -18.23
CA SER A 112 35.10 8.97 -19.42
C SER A 112 34.70 10.05 -20.44
N ALA A 113 35.65 10.97 -20.65
CA ALA A 113 35.94 11.83 -21.81
C ALA A 113 34.93 12.88 -22.34
N SER A 114 35.41 14.13 -22.41
CA SER A 114 34.87 15.44 -22.85
C SER A 114 34.53 15.56 -24.36
N PRO A 115 34.08 16.74 -24.92
CA PRO A 115 33.72 18.05 -24.34
C PRO A 115 32.35 18.67 -24.79
N HIS A 116 31.81 19.57 -23.93
CA HIS A 116 30.94 20.78 -24.12
C HIS A 116 30.20 21.05 -25.47
N PRO A 117 28.96 21.63 -25.43
CA PRO A 117 28.79 23.01 -24.95
C PRO A 117 27.69 23.24 -23.90
N SER A 118 27.88 24.34 -23.18
CA SER A 118 27.06 24.86 -22.10
C SER A 118 25.57 24.94 -22.45
N GLY A 119 24.79 24.01 -21.90
CA GLY A 119 23.38 24.20 -21.63
C GLY A 119 23.25 24.50 -20.14
N SER A 120 23.01 25.77 -19.79
CA SER A 120 22.48 26.12 -18.48
C SER A 120 21.25 25.22 -18.22
N PRO A 121 21.09 24.53 -17.08
CA PRO A 121 19.80 23.95 -16.73
C PRO A 121 18.86 25.12 -16.42
N SER A 122 18.31 25.69 -17.48
CA SER A 122 17.20 26.61 -17.46
C SER A 122 16.02 25.88 -16.83
N ALA A 123 15.56 26.44 -15.72
CA ALA A 123 14.28 26.19 -15.07
C ALA A 123 14.05 24.75 -14.58
N THR A 124 14.28 24.55 -13.28
CA THR A 124 13.37 23.74 -12.45
C THR A 124 11.93 24.14 -12.81
N PRO A 125 11.01 23.21 -13.16
CA PRO A 125 9.61 23.58 -13.27
C PRO A 125 9.07 23.80 -11.85
N SER A 126 9.33 24.99 -11.32
CA SER A 126 8.64 25.52 -10.16
C SER A 126 7.15 25.62 -10.51
N GLY A 127 6.31 24.88 -9.80
CA GLY A 127 4.88 25.21 -9.70
C GLY A 127 4.05 24.93 -10.94
N GLN A 128 4.04 23.68 -11.43
CA GLN A 128 2.92 23.28 -12.28
C GLN A 128 1.66 23.24 -11.39
N ALA A 129 0.75 24.20 -11.61
CA ALA A 129 -0.47 24.33 -10.83
C ALA A 129 -1.28 23.02 -10.91
N VAL A 130 -1.72 22.52 -9.75
CA VAL A 130 -2.54 21.31 -9.68
C VAL A 130 -3.93 21.67 -10.21
N SER A 131 -4.27 21.15 -11.39
CA SER A 131 -5.59 21.40 -12.00
C SER A 131 -6.70 20.55 -11.36
N LEU A 132 -7.93 21.03 -11.42
CA LEU A 132 -9.12 20.24 -11.04
C LEU A 132 -9.25 18.95 -11.86
N SER A 133 -8.85 18.98 -13.14
CA SER A 133 -8.85 17.80 -14.00
C SER A 133 -7.87 16.73 -13.50
N ARG A 134 -6.71 17.14 -12.94
CA ARG A 134 -5.75 16.22 -12.33
C ARG A 134 -6.29 15.64 -11.03
N LEU A 135 -6.89 16.45 -10.15
CA LEU A 135 -7.54 15.96 -8.93
C LEU A 135 -8.63 14.93 -9.27
N ARG A 136 -9.50 15.23 -10.24
CA ARG A 136 -10.54 14.31 -10.72
C ARG A 136 -9.95 12.99 -11.24
N GLN A 137 -8.83 13.05 -11.96
CA GLN A 137 -8.17 11.85 -12.47
C GLN A 137 -7.66 10.97 -11.32
N VAL A 138 -6.99 11.57 -10.33
CA VAL A 138 -6.46 10.87 -9.16
C VAL A 138 -7.57 10.19 -8.35
N GLU A 139 -8.72 10.85 -8.20
CA GLU A 139 -9.88 10.25 -7.52
C GLU A 139 -10.41 9.01 -8.25
N ARG A 140 -10.50 9.05 -9.58
CA ARG A 140 -10.95 7.89 -10.38
C ARG A 140 -9.96 6.74 -10.33
N GLU A 141 -8.68 7.03 -10.47
CA GLU A 141 -7.60 6.05 -10.37
C GLU A 141 -7.60 5.38 -8.99
N SER A 142 -7.74 6.18 -7.92
CA SER A 142 -7.81 5.67 -6.55
C SER A 142 -9.03 4.78 -6.36
N ALA A 143 -10.23 5.21 -6.77
CA ALA A 143 -11.45 4.43 -6.65
C ALA A 143 -11.37 3.08 -7.38
N ALA A 144 -10.80 3.06 -8.59
CA ALA A 144 -10.58 1.84 -9.35
C ALA A 144 -9.60 0.89 -8.63
N ALA A 145 -8.48 1.42 -8.15
CA ALA A 145 -7.50 0.65 -7.39
C ALA A 145 -8.11 0.05 -6.11
N ARG A 146 -8.99 0.76 -5.40
CA ARG A 146 -9.67 0.22 -4.21
C ARG A 146 -10.50 -1.02 -4.55
N ALA A 147 -11.19 -1.03 -5.68
CA ALA A 147 -12.00 -2.17 -6.10
C ALA A 147 -11.15 -3.42 -6.38
N GLU A 148 -9.97 -3.25 -6.99
CA GLU A 148 -9.02 -4.34 -7.23
C GLU A 148 -8.46 -4.89 -5.90
N GLN A 149 -8.12 -3.99 -4.97
CA GLN A 149 -7.53 -4.33 -3.67
C GLN A 149 -8.48 -5.09 -2.74
N LEU A 150 -9.79 -5.10 -3.00
CA LEU A 150 -10.76 -5.84 -2.18
C LEU A 150 -10.49 -7.35 -2.15
N GLN A 151 -9.96 -7.92 -3.23
CA GLN A 151 -9.79 -9.37 -3.38
C GLN A 151 -8.75 -9.96 -2.43
N SER A 152 -7.76 -9.15 -2.02
CA SER A 152 -6.66 -9.56 -1.15
C SER A 152 -6.79 -9.05 0.29
N ALA A 153 -7.83 -8.27 0.59
CA ALA A 153 -8.01 -7.65 1.90
C ALA A 153 -8.83 -8.54 2.84
N SER A 154 -8.54 -8.50 4.15
CA SER A 154 -9.45 -9.10 5.14
C SER A 154 -10.83 -8.43 5.08
N PRO A 155 -11.91 -9.09 5.56
CA PRO A 155 -13.27 -8.53 5.46
C PRO A 155 -13.41 -7.13 6.07
N ALA A 156 -12.78 -6.90 7.22
CA ALA A 156 -12.83 -5.60 7.90
C ALA A 156 -12.06 -4.51 7.15
N LEU A 157 -10.95 -4.86 6.47
CA LEU A 157 -10.21 -3.94 5.62
C LEU A 157 -10.95 -3.69 4.30
N ALA A 158 -11.50 -4.74 3.68
CA ALA A 158 -12.29 -4.63 2.45
C ALA A 158 -13.49 -3.69 2.62
N GLN A 159 -14.20 -3.75 3.74
CA GLN A 159 -15.29 -2.82 4.03
C GLN A 159 -14.80 -1.36 4.08
N LEU A 160 -13.66 -1.11 4.72
CA LEU A 160 -13.06 0.23 4.75
C LEU A 160 -12.66 0.69 3.34
N LEU A 161 -11.99 -0.17 2.56
CA LEU A 161 -11.57 0.14 1.20
C LEU A 161 -12.76 0.43 0.29
N ALA A 162 -13.85 -0.32 0.41
CA ALA A 162 -15.08 -0.06 -0.32
C ALA A 162 -15.67 1.32 0.04
N SER A 163 -15.70 1.67 1.34
CA SER A 163 -16.16 2.99 1.78
C SER A 163 -15.28 4.13 1.27
N ILE A 164 -13.96 3.95 1.31
CA ILE A 164 -12.99 4.92 0.78
C ILE A 164 -13.16 5.07 -0.74
N GLY A 165 -13.20 3.96 -1.48
CA GLY A 165 -13.35 3.97 -2.93
C GLY A 165 -14.66 4.59 -3.39
N ALA A 166 -15.76 4.37 -2.65
CA ALA A 166 -17.03 5.03 -2.91
C ALA A 166 -16.95 6.55 -2.71
N CYS A 167 -16.25 7.02 -1.67
CA CYS A 167 -16.01 8.46 -1.49
C CYS A 167 -15.16 9.04 -2.61
N GLU A 168 -14.09 8.36 -3.00
CA GLU A 168 -13.19 8.78 -4.10
C GLU A 168 -13.97 8.86 -5.43
N ALA A 169 -14.81 7.87 -5.74
CA ALA A 169 -15.70 7.92 -6.90
C ALA A 169 -16.68 9.12 -6.84
N ALA A 170 -17.27 9.38 -5.68
CA ALA A 170 -18.16 10.53 -5.49
C ALA A 170 -17.41 11.86 -5.65
N HIS A 171 -16.18 11.97 -5.13
CA HIS A 171 -15.33 13.14 -5.30
C HIS A 171 -15.03 13.40 -6.77
N ALA A 172 -14.69 12.38 -7.55
CA ALA A 172 -14.45 12.52 -8.98
C ALA A 172 -15.65 13.13 -9.73
N VAL A 173 -16.88 12.70 -9.38
CA VAL A 173 -18.11 13.26 -9.96
C VAL A 173 -18.34 14.71 -9.49
N ALA A 174 -18.10 15.00 -8.22
CA ALA A 174 -18.29 16.33 -7.65
C ALA A 174 -17.30 17.35 -8.24
N LEU A 175 -16.02 17.00 -8.34
CA LEU A 175 -14.98 17.83 -8.94
C LEU A 175 -15.25 18.17 -10.41
N ALA A 176 -15.90 17.28 -11.16
CA ALA A 176 -16.29 17.56 -12.54
C ALA A 176 -17.31 18.70 -12.68
N ARG A 177 -17.96 19.10 -11.58
CA ARG A 177 -18.91 20.23 -11.53
C ARG A 177 -18.23 21.55 -11.16
N LEU A 178 -16.98 21.49 -10.70
CA LEU A 178 -16.17 22.65 -10.34
C LEU A 178 -15.22 23.07 -11.48
N SER A 179 -15.07 22.21 -12.50
CA SER A 179 -14.15 22.38 -13.64
C SER A 179 -14.81 23.02 -14.85
#